data_AF-A0A922MLD4-F1
#
_entry.id   AF-A0A922MLD4-F1
#
_cell.length_a   1.000
_cell.length_b   1.000
_cell.length_c   1.000
_cell.angle_alpha   90.00
_cell.angle_beta   90.00
_cell.angle_gamma   90.00
#
_symmetry.space_group_name_H-M   'P 1'
#
loop_
_entity.id
_entity.type
_entity.pdbx_description
1 polymer ?
#
loop_
_entity_poly.entity_id
_entity_poly.type
_entity_poly.pdbx_seq_one_letter_code
_entity_poly.pdbx_strand_id
1 'polypeptide(L)'
;MKLNSNTKIMGRNVVLVPYREYHVPRYHKWMKSEELQKLTASEPLTLEQEYEMQKSWREDDDKCTFIILDKVLFEKCNEETGKYIIWS
;
A
#
# COMPACT_ATOMS: atom_id res chain seq x y z
N MET A 1 0.99 12.61 3.38
CA MET A 1 -0.38 12.05 3.44
C MET A 1 -1.19 12.49 4.68
N LYS A 2 -1.29 13.79 5.00
CA LYS A 2 -2.28 14.25 5.99
C LYS A 2 -3.69 14.25 5.40
N LEU A 3 -3.81 14.74 4.15
CA LEU A 3 -5.07 14.98 3.44
C LEU A 3 -5.89 13.71 3.20
N ASN A 4 -5.27 12.60 2.81
CA ASN A 4 -5.96 11.34 2.50
C ASN A 4 -5.87 10.29 3.61
N SER A 5 -5.39 10.66 4.81
CA SER A 5 -5.11 9.73 5.92
C SER A 5 -6.32 8.88 6.34
N ASN A 6 -7.54 9.39 6.15
CA ASN A 6 -8.80 8.69 6.43
C ASN A 6 -9.70 8.51 5.20
N THR A 7 -9.20 8.83 4.01
CA THR A 7 -10.01 8.82 2.79
C THR A 7 -9.92 7.44 2.14
N LYS A 8 -11.05 6.73 2.12
CA LYS A 8 -11.22 5.51 1.33
C LYS A 8 -11.99 5.86 0.06
N ILE A 9 -11.51 5.37 -1.08
CA ILE A 9 -12.18 5.60 -2.37
C ILE A 9 -12.76 4.27 -2.82
N MET A 10 -14.09 4.19 -2.87
CA MET A 10 -14.82 3.01 -3.32
C MET A 10 -15.05 3.09 -4.83
N GLY A 11 -14.34 2.25 -5.59
CA GLY A 11 -14.53 2.10 -7.03
C GLY A 11 -15.60 1.06 -7.38
N ARG A 12 -15.72 0.78 -8.69
CA ARG A 12 -16.61 -0.27 -9.20
C ARG A 12 -16.10 -1.67 -8.86
N ASN A 13 -14.79 -1.90 -9.06
CA ASN A 13 -14.15 -3.22 -8.88
C ASN A 13 -13.06 -3.20 -7.78
N VAL A 14 -12.60 -2.02 -7.39
CA VAL A 14 -11.48 -1.85 -6.46
C VAL A 14 -11.82 -0.86 -5.36
N VAL A 15 -11.10 -0.95 -4.25
CA VAL A 15 -11.15 0.00 -3.14
C VAL A 15 -9.76 0.52 -2.88
N LEU A 16 -9.60 1.84 -2.84
CA LEU A 16 -8.34 2.47 -2.46
C LEU A 16 -8.40 2.82 -0.98
N VAL A 17 -7.48 2.25 -0.20
CA VAL A 17 -7.32 2.58 1.22
C VAL A 17 -5.97 3.29 1.43
N PRO A 18 -5.87 4.21 2.39
CA PRO A 18 -4.60 4.88 2.63
C PRO A 18 -3.51 3.88 3.03
N TYR A 19 -2.29 4.09 2.55
CA TYR A 19 -1.14 3.30 3.02
C TYR A 19 -0.84 3.58 4.50
N ARG A 20 -0.66 2.52 5.29
CA ARG A 20 -0.55 2.56 6.75
C ARG A 20 0.51 1.59 7.22
N GLU A 21 1.01 1.82 8.42
CA GLU A 21 2.11 1.07 9.03
C GLU A 21 1.88 -0.45 9.04
N TYR A 22 0.65 -0.93 9.29
CA TYR A 22 0.35 -2.37 9.27
C TYR A 22 0.40 -3.00 7.87
N HIS A 23 0.44 -2.20 6.80
CA HIS A 23 0.67 -2.70 5.45
C HIS A 23 2.16 -2.99 5.18
N VAL A 24 3.08 -2.39 5.95
CA VAL A 24 4.54 -2.47 5.73
C VAL A 24 5.07 -3.91 5.72
N PRO A 25 4.75 -4.79 6.68
CA PRO A 25 5.29 -6.16 6.67
C PRO A 25 4.93 -6.94 5.40
N ARG A 26 3.73 -6.70 4.86
CA ARG A 26 3.26 -7.36 3.66
C ARG A 26 3.85 -6.74 2.40
N TYR A 27 3.94 -5.41 2.36
CA TYR A 27 4.64 -4.69 1.29
C TYR A 27 6.10 -5.16 1.19
N HIS A 28 6.80 -5.20 2.32
CA HIS A 28 8.18 -5.72 2.40
C HIS A 28 8.29 -7.16 1.88
N LYS A 29 7.31 -8.03 2.15
CA LYS A 29 7.30 -9.39 1.60
C LYS A 29 7.16 -9.40 0.07
N TRP A 30 6.38 -8.49 -0.51
CA TRP A 30 6.29 -8.36 -1.97
C TRP A 30 7.58 -7.83 -2.58
N MET A 31 8.19 -6.84 -1.92
CA MET A 31 9.45 -6.25 -2.35
C MET A 31 10.64 -7.22 -2.25
N LYS A 32 10.46 -8.45 -1.73
CA LYS A 32 11.44 -9.54 -1.85
C LYS A 32 11.39 -10.27 -3.20
N SER A 33 10.36 -10.06 -4.01
CA SER A 33 10.28 -10.64 -5.34
C SER A 33 11.16 -9.87 -6.32
N GLU A 34 12.16 -10.53 -6.91
CA GLU A 34 13.03 -9.93 -7.92
C GLU A 34 12.26 -9.41 -9.14
N GLU A 35 11.17 -10.08 -9.51
CA GLU A 35 10.32 -9.65 -10.62
C GLU A 35 9.69 -8.28 -10.32
N LEU A 36 9.15 -8.11 -9.11
CA LEU A 36 8.56 -6.84 -8.70
C LEU A 36 9.63 -5.75 -8.61
N GLN A 37 10.78 -6.02 -8.01
CA GLN A 37 11.89 -5.06 -7.95
C GLN A 37 12.32 -4.58 -9.34
N LYS A 38 12.41 -5.48 -10.32
CA LYS A 38 12.74 -5.14 -11.71
C LYS A 38 11.66 -4.28 -12.36
N LEU A 39 10.39 -4.63 -12.16
CA LEU A 39 9.25 -3.88 -12.73
C LEU A 39 9.11 -2.48 -12.11
N THR A 40 9.42 -2.33 -10.83
CA THR A 40 9.32 -1.05 -10.10
C THR A 40 10.64 -0.30 -10.00
N ALA A 41 11.71 -0.81 -10.64
CA ALA A 41 13.08 -0.31 -10.55
C ALA A 41 13.51 0.02 -9.10
N SER A 42 13.06 -0.80 -8.14
CA SER A 42 13.21 -0.54 -6.72
C SER A 42 14.31 -1.42 -6.14
N GLU A 43 15.12 -0.83 -5.25
CA GLU A 43 16.13 -1.57 -4.50
C GLU A 43 15.50 -2.26 -3.28
N PRO A 44 15.99 -3.46 -2.89
CA PRO A 44 15.54 -4.12 -1.67
C PRO A 44 15.94 -3.31 -0.43
N LEU A 45 14.96 -3.02 0.41
CA LEU A 45 15.15 -2.35 1.70
C LEU A 45 14.95 -3.32 2.86
N THR A 46 15.57 -3.03 4.00
CA THR A 46 15.25 -3.74 5.25
C THR A 46 13.86 -3.36 5.72
N LEU A 47 13.27 -4.20 6.59
CA LEU A 47 11.93 -3.93 7.12
C LEU A 47 11.88 -2.59 7.87
N GLU A 48 12.92 -2.26 8.63
CA GLU A 48 13.04 -0.99 9.34
C GLU A 48 13.10 0.19 8.37
N GLN A 49 13.84 0.06 7.27
CA GLN A 49 13.90 1.09 6.23
C GLN A 49 12.55 1.32 5.55
N GLU A 50 11.76 0.26 5.34
CA GLU A 50 10.39 0.37 4.81
C GLU A 50 9.46 1.12 5.77
N TYR A 51 9.62 0.94 7.09
CA TYR A 51 8.90 1.71 8.09
C TYR A 51 9.27 3.20 8.04
N GLU A 52 10.55 3.52 7.94
CA GLU A 52 11.00 4.91 7.83
C GLU A 52 10.53 5.56 6.51
N MET A 53 10.56 4.82 5.40
CA MET A 53 9.99 5.30 4.15
C MET A 53 8.48 5.53 4.24
N GLN A 54 7.73 4.60 4.84
CA GLN A 54 6.30 4.77 5.06
C GLN A 54 5.99 6.02 5.89
N LYS A 55 6.79 6.32 6.93
CA LYS A 55 6.67 7.55 7.72
C LYS A 55 6.94 8.78 6.86
N SER A 56 8.03 8.80 6.07
CA SER A 56 8.35 9.91 5.18
C SER A 56 7.22 10.20 4.18
N TRP A 57 6.64 9.16 3.58
CA TRP A 57 5.51 9.30 2.66
C TRP A 57 4.24 9.77 3.37
N ARG A 58 4.05 9.33 4.61
CA ARG A 58 2.93 9.80 5.43
C ARG A 58 3.04 11.29 5.74
N GLU A 59 4.23 11.83 5.87
CA GLU A 59 4.48 13.24 6.16
C GLU A 59 4.59 14.12 4.92
N ASP A 60 4.77 13.52 3.74
CA ASP A 60 4.81 14.23 2.45
C ASP A 60 3.45 14.84 2.10
N ASP A 61 3.33 16.17 2.13
CA ASP A 61 2.06 16.87 1.94
C ASP A 61 1.61 16.95 0.46
N ASP A 62 2.51 16.66 -0.49
CA ASP A 62 2.23 16.70 -1.93
C ASP A 62 1.91 15.31 -2.52
N LYS A 63 2.05 14.24 -1.74
CA LYS A 63 1.81 12.86 -2.19
C LYS A 63 0.66 12.17 -1.46
N CYS A 64 -0.10 11.40 -2.23
CA CYS A 64 -1.18 10.54 -1.75
C CYS A 64 -0.91 9.08 -2.13
N THR A 65 -0.49 8.26 -1.16
CA THR A 65 -0.25 6.82 -1.40
C THR A 65 -1.47 6.00 -1.02
N PHE A 66 -1.93 5.14 -1.93
CA PHE A 66 -3.03 4.22 -1.67
C PHE A 66 -2.60 2.77 -1.87
N ILE A 67 -3.27 1.89 -1.14
CA ILE A 67 -3.23 0.46 -1.34
C ILE A 67 -4.54 0.07 -2.04
N ILE A 68 -4.42 -0.68 -3.15
CA ILE A 68 -5.57 -1.10 -3.95
C ILE A 68 -6.03 -2.49 -3.49
N LEU A 69 -7.30 -2.57 -3.10
CA LEU A 69 -7.99 -3.78 -2.68
C LEU A 69 -8.97 -4.20 -3.76
N ASP A 70 -9.15 -5.50 -3.94
CA ASP A 70 -10.31 -6.02 -4.68
C ASP A 70 -11.59 -5.76 -3.87
N LYS A 71 -12.59 -5.14 -4.49
CA LYS A 71 -13.83 -4.74 -3.81
C LYS A 71 -14.63 -5.94 -3.31
N VAL A 72 -14.73 -7.01 -4.11
CA VAL A 72 -15.53 -8.19 -3.76
C VAL A 72 -14.91 -8.90 -2.56
N LEU A 73 -13.58 -8.99 -2.51
CA LEU A 73 -12.87 -9.56 -1.37
C LEU A 73 -12.96 -8.67 -0.13
N PHE A 74 -12.83 -7.35 -0.33
CA PHE A 74 -12.96 -6.37 0.76
C PHE A 74 -14.35 -6.42 1.41
N GLU A 75 -15.43 -6.43 0.61
CA GLU A 75 -16.81 -6.51 1.13
C GLU A 75 -17.11 -7.84 1.84
N LYS A 76 -16.50 -8.94 1.40
CA LYS A 76 -16.71 -10.26 2.02
C LYS A 76 -16.01 -10.43 3.37
N CYS A 77 -14.79 -9.90 3.50
CA CYS A 77 -13.98 -10.10 4.70
C CYS A 77 -14.00 -8.87 5.63
N ASN A 78 -14.48 -7.72 5.15
CA ASN A 78 -14.35 -6.39 5.80
C ASN A 78 -12.93 -6.12 6.33
N GLU A 79 -11.95 -6.78 5.73
CA GLU A 79 -10.57 -6.77 6.17
C GLU A 79 -9.78 -5.98 5.14
N GLU A 80 -9.23 -4.86 5.60
CA GLU A 80 -8.23 -4.12 4.84
C GLU A 80 -6.96 -4.95 4.64
N THR A 81 -6.83 -6.10 5.30
CA THR A 81 -5.77 -7.11 5.17
C THR A 81 -6.00 -8.12 4.04
N GLY A 82 -7.09 -8.04 3.27
CA GLY A 82 -7.42 -8.94 2.16
C GLY A 82 -6.43 -8.89 0.97
N LYS A 83 -6.54 -9.82 0.01
CA LYS A 83 -5.68 -9.87 -1.20
C LYS A 83 -5.73 -8.53 -1.96
N TYR A 84 -4.61 -7.82 -1.94
CA TYR A 84 -4.38 -6.60 -2.68
C TYR A 84 -3.99 -6.87 -4.13
N ILE A 85 -4.34 -5.94 -5.00
CA ILE A 85 -3.83 -5.86 -6.37
C ILE A 85 -2.93 -4.62 -6.39
N ILE A 86 -1.76 -4.68 -7.00
CA ILE A 86 -0.74 -3.61 -6.92
C ILE A 86 -0.87 -2.68 -8.14
N TRP A 87 -0.90 -1.36 -7.84
CA TRP A 87 -0.43 -0.18 -8.60
C TRP A 87 -1.24 0.48 -9.73
N SER A 88 -1.19 1.83 -9.73
CA SER A 88 -0.25 2.59 -10.59
C SER A 88 0.56 3.57 -9.74
#